data_AF-A0A534ZMU2-F1
#
_entry.id   AF-A0A534ZMU2-F1
#
_cell.length_a   1.000
_cell.length_b   1.000
_cell.length_c   1.000
_cell.angle_alpha   90.00
_cell.angle_beta   90.00
_cell.angle_gamma   90.00
#
_symmetry.space_group_name_H-M   'P 1'
#
loop_
_entity.id
_entity.type
_entity.pdbx_description
1 polymer ?
#
loop_
_entity_poly.entity_id
_entity_poly.type
_entity_poly.pdbx_seq_one_letter_code
_entity_poly.pdbx_strand_id
1 'polypeptide(L)'
;ARPELSNLHIVTASVGWRILHSSSLELLYHYYQQAVPAQFLRDTKLKADPNGRSGAIGHEWDMALGLEEWEHLEVELIGALFLAGSAFGRTRDHPDDFSGNLAQGVFLKLKWNF
;
A
#
# COMPACT_ATOMS: atom_id res chain seq x y z
N ALA A 1 2.70 11.53 -5.40
CA ALA A 1 4.00 11.61 -4.71
C ALA A 1 4.38 10.21 -4.21
N ARG A 2 5.64 9.80 -4.38
CA ARG A 2 6.26 8.68 -3.65
C ARG A 2 6.78 9.28 -2.34
N PRO A 3 6.52 8.69 -1.17
CA PRO A 3 6.93 9.30 0.10
C PRO A 3 8.46 9.41 0.18
N GLU A 4 8.96 10.53 0.70
CA GLU A 4 10.37 10.63 1.09
C GLU A 4 10.58 9.90 2.43
N LEU A 5 11.70 9.17 2.58
CA LEU A 5 12.07 8.43 3.81
C LEU A 5 12.45 9.33 5.00
N SER A 6 11.91 10.55 5.07
CA SER A 6 12.11 11.42 6.23
C SER A 6 11.17 10.98 7.34
N ASN A 7 11.72 10.32 8.37
CA ASN A 7 10.99 9.80 9.53
C ASN A 7 10.02 8.64 9.21
N LEU A 8 10.26 7.87 8.15
CA LEU A 8 9.46 6.69 7.79
C LEU A 8 10.37 5.49 7.55
N HIS A 9 10.11 4.39 8.23
CA HIS A 9 10.69 3.08 7.97
C HIS A 9 9.66 2.19 7.28
N ILE A 10 10.14 1.44 6.29
CA ILE A 10 9.32 0.52 5.50
C ILE A 10 10.01 -0.82 5.52
N VAL A 11 9.30 -1.86 5.95
CA VAL A 11 9.71 -3.25 5.77
C VAL A 11 8.88 -3.82 4.64
N THR A 12 9.55 -4.38 3.64
CA THR A 12 8.90 -5.00 2.47
C THR A 12 9.26 -6.47 2.40
N ALA A 13 8.24 -7.30 2.19
CA ALA A 13 8.40 -8.69 1.78
C ALA A 13 7.64 -8.88 0.47
N SER A 14 8.24 -9.56 -0.50
CA SER A 14 7.58 -9.89 -1.75
C SER A 14 7.84 -11.32 -2.16
N VAL A 15 6.91 -11.85 -2.93
CA VAL A 15 7.01 -13.15 -3.56
C VAL A 15 6.38 -13.07 -4.94
N GLY A 16 7.09 -13.60 -5.93
CA GLY A 16 6.68 -13.58 -7.33
C GLY A 16 6.68 -14.98 -7.91
N TRP A 17 5.68 -15.25 -8.75
CA TRP A 17 5.54 -16.51 -9.46
C TRP A 17 5.28 -16.25 -10.94
N ARG A 18 5.99 -16.98 -11.80
CA ARG A 18 5.61 -17.09 -13.21
C ARG A 18 4.49 -18.12 -13.28
N ILE A 19 3.30 -17.69 -13.71
CA ILE A 19 2.14 -18.56 -13.84
C ILE A 19 2.17 -19.29 -15.19
N LEU A 20 2.60 -18.57 -16.23
CA LEU A 20 2.76 -19.06 -17.60
C LEU A 20 4.11 -18.56 -18.16
N HIS A 21 4.32 -18.63 -19.48
CA HIS A 21 5.61 -18.24 -20.08
C HIS A 21 5.90 -16.75 -19.87
N SER A 22 4.90 -15.92 -20.18
CA SER A 22 4.98 -14.46 -20.14
C SER A 22 4.11 -13.84 -19.04
N SER A 23 3.29 -14.64 -18.34
CA SER A 23 2.45 -14.17 -17.24
C SER A 23 3.09 -14.33 -15.87
N SER A 24 2.88 -13.36 -14.99
CA SER A 24 3.39 -13.36 -13.63
C SER A 24 2.39 -12.82 -12.61
N LEU A 25 2.47 -13.33 -11.40
CA LEU A 25 1.81 -12.82 -10.21
C LEU A 25 2.86 -12.42 -9.19
N GLU A 26 2.77 -11.18 -8.69
CA GLU A 26 3.56 -10.70 -7.57
C GLU A 26 2.63 -10.35 -6.42
N LEU A 27 2.98 -10.81 -5.22
CA LEU A 27 2.37 -10.38 -3.97
C LEU A 27 3.43 -9.63 -3.16
N LEU A 28 3.07 -8.45 -2.69
CA LEU A 28 3.92 -7.62 -1.85
C LEU A 28 3.19 -7.33 -0.54
N TYR A 29 3.98 -7.24 0.52
CA TYR A 29 3.54 -6.79 1.82
C TYR A 29 4.48 -5.70 2.30
N HIS A 30 3.89 -4.61 2.78
CA HIS A 30 4.60 -3.49 3.37
C HIS A 30 4.13 -3.27 4.81
N TYR A 31 5.09 -3.05 5.71
CA TYR A 31 4.84 -2.51 7.04
C TYR A 31 5.46 -1.13 7.14
N TYR A 32 4.64 -0.15 7.51
CA TYR A 32 5.03 1.25 7.64
C TYR A 32 5.07 1.66 9.11
N GLN A 33 6.19 2.26 9.53
CA GLN A 33 6.31 2.87 10.84
C GLN A 33 7.07 4.20 10.78
N GLN A 34 6.72 5.18 11.60
CA GLN A 34 7.55 6.33 11.85
C GLN A 34 8.74 5.95 12.74
N ALA A 35 9.92 6.53 12.46
CA ALA A 35 11.08 6.38 13.34
C ALA A 35 10.86 7.07 14.70
N VAL A 36 10.23 8.25 14.65
CA VAL A 36 9.79 9.05 15.78
C VAL A 36 8.31 9.41 15.59
N PRO A 37 7.42 9.08 16.54
CA PRO A 37 6.01 9.44 16.44
C PRO A 37 5.82 10.95 16.21
N ALA A 38 5.10 11.30 15.15
CA ALA A 38 4.84 12.69 14.77
C ALA A 38 3.41 12.85 14.26
N GLN A 39 2.81 14.00 14.48
CA GLN A 39 1.42 14.30 14.07
C GLN A 39 1.28 14.62 12.58
N PHE A 40 2.29 14.31 11.77
CA PHE A 40 2.29 14.57 10.35
C PHE A 40 3.07 13.50 9.61
N LEU A 41 2.69 13.27 8.36
CA LEU A 41 3.50 12.55 7.38
C LEU A 41 3.73 13.47 6.18
N ARG A 42 4.98 13.67 5.77
CA ARG A 42 5.29 14.50 4.60
C ARG A 42 5.08 13.69 3.32
N ASP A 43 4.47 14.34 2.33
CA ASP A 43 4.34 13.85 0.96
C ASP A 43 3.72 12.45 0.80
N THR A 44 2.76 12.11 1.68
CA THR A 44 2.00 10.85 1.58
C THR A 44 0.64 11.07 0.93
N LYS A 45 0.06 10.00 0.37
CA LYS A 45 -1.32 10.01 -0.13
C LYS A 45 -2.37 9.86 0.98
N LEU A 46 -1.93 9.58 2.21
CA LEU A 46 -2.83 9.45 3.35
C LEU A 46 -3.36 10.84 3.71
N LYS A 47 -4.68 11.01 3.69
CA LYS A 47 -5.35 12.26 4.04
C LYS A 47 -5.50 12.47 5.55
N ALA A 48 -5.27 11.42 6.34
CA ALA A 48 -5.38 11.45 7.78
C ALA A 48 -4.03 11.76 8.42
N ASP A 49 -4.04 12.62 9.43
CA ASP A 49 -2.86 12.93 10.21
C ASP A 49 -2.69 11.91 11.35
N PRO A 50 -1.46 11.42 11.62
CA PRO A 50 -1.22 10.58 12.76
C PRO A 50 -1.44 11.31 14.10
N ASN A 51 -1.64 10.55 15.17
CA ASN A 51 -1.87 11.08 16.51
C ASN A 51 -0.59 11.57 17.22
N GLY A 52 0.60 11.26 16.68
CA GLY A 52 1.90 11.61 17.26
C GLY A 52 2.29 10.86 18.54
N ARG A 53 1.56 9.80 18.90
CA ARG A 53 1.79 8.97 20.09
C ARG A 53 2.32 7.58 19.76
N SER A 54 1.93 7.06 18.60
CA SER A 54 2.42 5.80 18.06
C SER A 54 3.06 6.04 16.70
N GLY A 55 4.16 5.33 16.43
CA GLY A 55 4.80 5.32 15.12
C GLY A 55 4.19 4.31 14.16
N ALA A 56 3.33 3.38 14.60
CA ALA A 56 2.82 2.31 13.75
C ALA A 56 1.77 2.83 12.75
N ILE A 57 2.21 3.15 11.53
CA ILE A 57 1.39 3.73 10.47
C ILE A 57 0.40 2.71 9.91
N GLY A 58 0.85 1.50 9.61
CA GLY A 58 -0.06 0.47 9.11
C GLY A 58 0.62 -0.60 8.27
N HIS A 59 -0.24 -1.38 7.63
CA HIS A 59 0.11 -2.53 6.82
C HIS A 59 -0.49 -2.36 5.42
N GLU A 60 0.23 -2.76 4.39
CA GLU A 60 -0.27 -2.77 3.02
C GLU A 60 0.01 -4.13 2.38
N TRP A 61 -0.96 -4.61 1.62
CA TRP A 61 -0.84 -5.79 0.78
C TRP A 61 -1.13 -5.38 -0.65
N ASP A 62 -0.19 -5.65 -1.54
CA ASP A 62 -0.34 -5.40 -2.96
C ASP A 62 -0.31 -6.72 -3.73
N MET A 63 -1.05 -6.75 -4.82
CA MET A 63 -1.06 -7.82 -5.79
C MET A 63 -0.91 -7.23 -7.17
N ALA A 64 0.03 -7.75 -7.96
CA ALA A 64 0.16 -7.41 -9.38
C ALA A 64 0.08 -8.68 -10.22
N LEU A 65 -0.87 -8.73 -11.15
CA LEU A 65 -1.03 -9.79 -12.14
C LEU A 65 -0.77 -9.21 -13.53
N GLY A 66 0.25 -9.74 -14.20
CA GLY A 66 0.52 -9.49 -15.62
C GLY A 66 0.16 -10.71 -16.45
N LEU A 67 -0.66 -10.53 -17.48
CA LEU A 67 -1.03 -11.55 -18.47
C LEU A 67 -0.59 -11.08 -19.85
N GLU A 68 0.39 -11.75 -20.43
CA GLU A 68 1.03 -11.37 -21.71
C GLU A 68 1.17 -12.58 -22.65
N GLU A 69 0.19 -13.48 -22.66
CA GLU A 69 0.26 -14.71 -23.46
C GLU A 69 -0.15 -14.53 -24.92
N TRP A 70 -0.71 -13.38 -25.27
CA TRP A 70 -1.21 -13.09 -26.62
C TRP A 70 -0.34 -12.03 -27.29
N GLU A 71 0.00 -12.24 -28.56
CA GLU A 71 0.86 -11.32 -29.34
C GLU A 71 0.32 -9.89 -29.40
N HIS A 72 -1.01 -9.74 -29.37
CA HIS A 72 -1.68 -8.47 -29.52
C HIS A 72 -2.29 -7.91 -28.23
N LEU A 73 -2.29 -8.66 -27.11
CA LEU A 73 -2.99 -8.27 -25.90
C LEU A 73 -2.14 -8.48 -24.65
N GLU A 74 -1.94 -7.38 -23.91
CA GLU A 74 -1.33 -7.36 -22.59
C GLU A 74 -2.37 -6.85 -21.57
N VAL A 75 -2.50 -7.55 -20.45
CA VAL A 75 -3.40 -7.19 -19.35
C VAL A 75 -2.60 -7.10 -18.05
N GLU A 76 -2.66 -5.95 -17.38
CA GLU A 76 -2.07 -5.75 -16.05
C GLU A 76 -3.18 -5.39 -15.06
N LEU A 77 -3.29 -6.14 -13.97
CA LEU A 77 -4.20 -5.88 -12.86
C LEU A 77 -3.39 -5.68 -11.58
N ILE A 78 -3.58 -4.55 -10.90
CA ILE A 78 -2.95 -4.24 -9.62
C ILE A 78 -4.04 -4.01 -8.58
N GLY A 79 -3.95 -4.69 -7.45
CA GLY A 79 -4.80 -4.49 -6.28
C GLY A 79 -3.97 -4.10 -5.07
N ALA A 80 -4.51 -3.23 -4.23
CA ALA A 80 -3.86 -2.75 -3.01
C ALA A 80 -4.87 -2.69 -1.85
N LEU A 81 -4.47 -3.14 -0.68
CA LEU A 81 -5.23 -3.04 0.57
C LEU A 81 -4.33 -2.44 1.65
N PHE A 82 -4.73 -1.32 2.24
CA PHE A 82 -4.02 -0.66 3.33
C PHE A 82 -4.85 -0.66 4.60
N LEU A 83 -4.30 -1.20 5.68
CA LEU A 83 -4.91 -1.19 7.01
C LEU A 83 -4.15 -0.21 7.91
N ALA A 84 -4.85 0.83 8.36
CA ALA A 84 -4.33 1.82 9.29
C ALA A 84 -3.94 1.20 10.64
N GLY A 85 -2.74 1.56 11.12
CA GLY A 85 -2.21 1.16 12.42
C GLY A 85 -2.55 2.14 13.54
N SER A 86 -1.99 1.91 14.73
CA SER A 86 -2.28 2.68 15.94
C SER A 86 -1.83 4.14 15.90
N ALA A 87 -1.02 4.53 14.92
CA ALA A 87 -0.72 5.94 14.65
C ALA A 87 -1.98 6.73 14.23
N PHE A 88 -3.04 6.06 13.77
CA PHE A 88 -4.32 6.68 13.42
C PHE A 88 -5.44 6.39 14.43
N GLY A 89 -5.17 5.64 15.49
CA GLY A 89 -6.17 5.30 16.52
C GLY A 89 -6.32 6.39 17.59
N ARG A 90 -7.44 6.33 18.34
CA ARG A 90 -7.80 7.15 19.52
C ARG A 90 -7.06 8.49 19.62
N THR A 91 -7.63 9.50 18.97
CA THR A 91 -7.24 10.88 19.19
C THR A 91 -7.88 11.40 20.49
N ARG A 92 -7.42 12.56 20.98
CA ARG A 92 -7.96 13.19 22.19
C ARG A 92 -9.42 13.63 22.01
N ASP A 93 -9.83 13.85 20.75
CA ASP A 93 -11.15 14.31 20.36
C ASP A 93 -12.13 13.17 20.04
N HIS A 94 -11.62 11.98 19.68
CA HIS A 94 -12.41 10.77 19.41
C HIS A 94 -11.79 9.53 20.11
N PRO A 95 -11.97 9.39 21.44
CA PRO A 95 -11.35 8.33 22.25
C PRO A 95 -11.96 6.93 22.03
N ASP A 96 -13.10 6.85 21.37
CA ASP A 96 -13.86 5.66 21.01
C ASP A 96 -13.63 5.22 19.56
N ASP A 97 -12.96 6.04 18.75
CA ASP A 97 -12.70 5.71 17.36
C ASP A 97 -11.49 4.75 17.24
N PHE A 98 -11.81 3.46 17.21
CA PHE A 98 -10.92 2.41 16.71
C PHE A 98 -11.15 2.26 15.21
N SER A 99 -11.03 3.35 14.46
CA SER A 99 -11.11 3.28 13.01
C SER A 99 -9.81 2.66 12.49
N GLY A 100 -9.78 1.32 12.51
CA GLY A 100 -8.96 0.51 11.62
C GLY A 100 -9.40 0.79 10.20
N ASN A 101 -9.03 1.97 9.70
CA ASN A 101 -9.42 2.47 8.40
C ASN A 101 -8.75 1.60 7.34
N LEU A 102 -9.56 0.74 6.72
CA LEU A 102 -9.18 -0.03 5.55
C LEU A 102 -9.35 0.89 4.33
N ALA A 103 -8.26 1.11 3.60
CA ALA A 103 -8.30 1.70 2.27
C ALA A 103 -8.02 0.60 1.24
N GLN A 104 -8.65 0.70 0.07
CA GLN A 104 -8.46 -0.25 -1.02
C GLN A 104 -8.33 0.48 -2.35
N GLY A 105 -7.57 -0.11 -3.28
CA GLY A 105 -7.41 0.38 -4.64
C GLY A 105 -7.28 -0.77 -5.63
N VAL A 106 -7.85 -0.59 -6.82
CA VAL A 106 -7.67 -1.52 -7.95
C VAL A 106 -7.38 -0.71 -9.20
N PHE A 107 -6.39 -1.14 -9.97
CA PHE A 107 -5.99 -0.54 -11.23
C PHE A 107 -5.90 -1.62 -12.30
N LEU A 108 -6.55 -1.39 -13.44
CA LEU A 108 -6.51 -2.26 -14.61
C LEU A 108 -5.93 -1.48 -15.78
N LYS A 109 -4.96 -2.08 -16.46
CA LYS A 109 -4.39 -1.57 -17.71
C LYS A 109 -4.51 -2.64 -18.79
N LEU A 110 -4.99 -2.21 -19.95
CA LEU A 110 -5.14 -3.02 -21.14
C LEU A 110 -4.32 -2.37 -22.25
N LYS A 111 -3.46 -3.14 -22.90
CA LYS A 111 -2.69 -2.69 -24.05
C LYS A 111 -2.94 -3.64 -25.21
N TRP A 112 -3.27 -3.05 -26.36
CA TRP A 112 -3.53 -3.75 -27.60
C TRP A 112 -2.56 -3.28 -28.67
N ASN A 113 -1.84 -4.20 -29.31
CA ASN A 113 -0.89 -3.91 -30.38
C ASN A 113 -1.46 -4.44 -31.72
N PHE A 114 -1.53 -3.56 -32.72
CA PHE A 114 -1.91 -3.91 -34.10
C PHE A 114 -0.69 -4.24 -34.95
#